data_AF-A0A370KHI0-F1
#
_entry.id   AF-A0A370KHI0-F1
#
_cell.length_a   1.000
_cell.length_b   1.000
_cell.length_c   1.000
_cell.angle_alpha   90.00
_cell.angle_beta   90.00
_cell.angle_gamma   90.00
#
_symmetry.space_group_name_H-M   'P 1'
#
loop_
_entity.id
_entity.type
_entity.pdbx_description
1 polymer ?
#
loop_
_entity_poly.entity_id
_entity_poly.type
_entity_poly.pdbx_seq_one_letter_code
_entity_poly.pdbx_strand_id
1 'polypeptide(L)'
;MKLTARAAPSIVCSATPEFGDLQCNDMIRLAKSAGRDPRVLAAEVAEVAQNALFEDVSVAGPGSVDFRLTNATPWRQAPSLLIRRSPP
;
A
#
# COMPACT_ATOMS: atom_id res chain seq x y z
N MET A 1 -7.80 1.24 21.13
CA MET A 1 -7.81 2.20 20.01
C MET A 1 -8.84 1.74 18.99
N LYS A 2 -9.98 2.42 18.87
CA LYS A 2 -11.01 2.11 17.86
C LYS A 2 -10.71 2.95 16.62
N LEU A 3 -10.22 2.31 15.56
CA LEU A 3 -10.03 2.94 14.26
C LEU A 3 -11.42 3.10 13.59
N THR A 4 -12.18 4.10 13.98
CA THR A 4 -13.46 4.43 13.31
C THR A 4 -13.19 5.32 12.10
N ALA A 5 -12.64 4.73 11.04
CA ALA A 5 -12.69 5.31 9.71
C ALA A 5 -13.28 4.25 8.78
N ARG A 6 -14.57 4.43 8.43
CA ARG A 6 -15.32 3.60 7.48
C ARG A 6 -14.87 3.87 6.04
N ALA A 7 -13.58 3.80 5.79
CA ALA A 7 -12.99 3.86 4.47
C ALA A 7 -11.85 2.84 4.44
N ALA A 8 -12.08 1.71 3.79
CA ALA A 8 -11.02 0.75 3.56
C ALA A 8 -9.91 1.44 2.74
N PRO A 9 -8.63 1.27 3.11
CA PRO A 9 -7.53 1.74 2.29
C PRO A 9 -7.58 1.03 0.92
N SER A 10 -7.41 1.81 -0.15
CA SER A 10 -7.25 1.27 -1.49
C SER A 10 -5.81 0.80 -1.69
N ILE A 11 -5.68 -0.38 -2.29
CA ILE A 11 -4.41 -0.96 -2.72
C ILE A 11 -4.42 -0.98 -4.24
N VAL A 12 -3.38 -0.44 -4.86
CA VAL A 12 -3.20 -0.39 -6.31
C VAL A 12 -1.90 -1.06 -6.70
N CYS A 13 -1.78 -1.57 -7.93
CA CYS A 13 -0.49 -2.02 -8.44
C CYS A 13 0.45 -0.82 -8.60
N SER A 14 1.71 -1.01 -8.21
CA SER A 14 2.75 0.00 -8.41
C SER A 14 2.95 0.24 -9.91
N ALA A 15 3.07 1.52 -10.31
CA ALA A 15 3.30 1.88 -11.70
C ALA A 15 4.76 1.67 -12.13
N THR A 16 5.68 1.69 -11.17
CA THR A 16 7.13 1.57 -11.39
C THR A 16 7.71 0.51 -10.45
N PRO A 17 8.62 -0.37 -10.91
CA PRO A 17 9.19 -1.45 -10.09
C PRO A 17 9.96 -0.99 -8.84
N GLU A 18 10.41 0.27 -8.80
CA GLU A 18 11.07 0.87 -7.64
C GLU A 18 10.15 0.95 -6.42
N PHE A 19 8.84 1.11 -6.62
CA PHE A 19 7.83 1.19 -5.56
C PHE A 19 7.23 -0.18 -5.19
N GLY A 20 7.92 -1.28 -5.53
CA GLY A 20 7.44 -2.63 -5.27
C GLY A 20 6.33 -3.07 -6.23
N ASP A 21 5.43 -3.92 -5.75
CA ASP A 21 4.36 -4.53 -6.52
C ASP A 21 3.00 -3.85 -6.27
N LEU A 22 2.77 -3.39 -5.04
CA LEU A 22 1.53 -2.74 -4.62
C LEU A 22 1.82 -1.46 -3.84
N GLN A 23 0.91 -0.49 -3.89
CA GLN A 23 0.97 0.74 -3.11
C GLN A 23 -0.37 1.05 -2.43
N CYS A 24 -0.29 1.68 -1.25
CA CYS A 24 -1.40 2.35 -0.61
C CYS A 24 -1.12 3.86 -0.49
N ASN A 25 -1.91 4.66 -1.20
CA ASN A 25 -1.74 6.12 -1.25
C ASN A 25 -2.76 6.86 -0.34
N ASP A 26 -3.57 6.12 0.42
CA ASP A 26 -4.67 6.68 1.19
C ASP A 26 -4.25 7.27 2.55
N MET A 27 -3.00 7.09 2.99
CA MET A 27 -2.59 7.47 4.34
C MET A 27 -2.76 8.97 4.61
N ILE A 28 -2.55 9.85 3.62
CA ILE A 28 -2.78 11.28 3.79
C ILE A 28 -4.25 11.56 4.12
N ARG A 29 -5.16 10.96 3.34
CA ARG A 29 -6.62 11.14 3.52
C ARG A 29 -7.08 10.54 4.85
N LEU A 30 -6.61 9.34 5.17
CA LEU A 30 -6.95 8.63 6.40
C LEU A 30 -6.40 9.37 7.64
N ALA A 31 -5.14 9.80 7.61
CA ALA A 31 -4.52 10.56 8.69
C ALA A 31 -5.22 11.91 8.91
N LYS A 32 -5.59 12.62 7.84
CA LYS A 32 -6.40 13.84 7.93
C LYS A 32 -7.72 13.59 8.65
N SER A 33 -8.44 12.52 8.30
CA SER A 33 -9.70 12.17 8.95
C SER A 33 -9.54 11.79 10.43
N ALA A 34 -8.36 11.29 10.80
CA ALA A 34 -8.03 10.87 12.15
C ALA A 34 -7.31 11.96 12.97
N GLY A 35 -6.98 13.12 12.40
CA GLY A 35 -6.18 14.16 13.04
C GLY A 35 -4.74 13.73 13.36
N ARG A 36 -4.15 12.85 12.52
CA ARG A 36 -2.82 12.27 12.72
C ARG A 36 -1.82 12.76 11.68
N ASP A 37 -0.53 12.59 11.97
CA ASP A 37 0.52 12.75 10.97
C ASP A 37 0.47 11.59 9.95
N PRO A 38 0.43 11.87 8.63
CA PRO A 38 0.37 10.84 7.59
C PRO A 38 1.55 9.88 7.57
N ARG A 39 2.78 10.35 7.84
CA ARG A 39 3.98 9.49 7.85
C ARG A 39 3.99 8.58 9.06
N VAL A 40 3.59 9.09 10.23
CA VAL A 40 3.45 8.26 11.43
C VAL A 40 2.41 7.16 11.21
N LEU A 41 1.25 7.49 10.63
CA LEU A 41 0.23 6.50 10.29
C LEU A 41 0.75 5.47 9.28
N ALA A 42 1.45 5.92 8.23
CA ALA A 42 2.03 5.04 7.23
C ALA A 42 3.07 4.08 7.82
N ALA A 43 3.91 4.56 8.75
CA ALA A 43 4.92 3.74 9.42
C ALA A 43 4.29 2.65 10.29
N GLU A 44 3.25 2.98 11.07
CA GLU A 44 2.51 1.99 11.86
C GLU A 44 1.85 0.93 10.96
N VAL A 45 1.26 1.35 9.85
CA VAL A 45 0.66 0.42 8.88
C VAL A 45 1.73 -0.48 8.26
N ALA A 46 2.87 0.09 7.87
CA ALA A 46 3.98 -0.67 7.31
C ALA A 46 4.50 -1.72 8.31
N GLU A 47 4.68 -1.34 9.57
CA GLU A 47 5.14 -2.24 10.64
C GLU A 47 4.15 -3.40 10.86
N VAL A 48 2.85 -3.11 10.96
CA VAL A 48 1.82 -4.14 11.17
C VAL A 48 1.63 -5.02 9.92
N ALA A 49 1.87 -4.49 8.73
CA ALA A 49 1.71 -5.24 7.50
C ALA A 49 2.85 -6.23 7.23
N GLN A 50 4.01 -6.09 7.89
CA GLN A 50 5.13 -7.02 7.75
C GLN A 50 4.69 -8.47 8.03
N ASN A 51 4.77 -9.33 7.03
CA ASN A 51 4.45 -10.75 7.14
C ASN A 51 5.11 -11.54 5.98
N ALA A 52 4.99 -12.86 5.99
CA ALA A 52 5.64 -13.76 5.04
C ALA A 52 5.25 -13.56 3.55
N LEU A 53 4.20 -12.79 3.25
CA LEU A 53 3.80 -12.43 1.89
C LEU A 53 4.68 -11.33 1.28
N PHE A 54 5.30 -10.49 2.11
CA PHE A 54 6.06 -9.33 1.67
C PHE A 54 7.57 -9.54 1.90
N GLU A 55 8.37 -9.25 0.88
CA GLU A 55 9.82 -9.16 1.01
C GLU A 55 10.26 -7.80 1.54
N ASP A 56 9.47 -6.76 1.28
CA ASP A 56 9.65 -5.43 1.84
C ASP A 56 8.29 -4.71 1.99
N VAL A 57 8.18 -3.90 3.04
CA VAL A 57 7.07 -2.94 3.22
C VAL A 57 7.69 -1.64 3.71
N SER A 58 7.61 -0.59 2.89
CA SER A 58 8.31 0.66 3.12
C SER A 58 7.40 1.88 2.98
N VAL A 59 7.77 2.97 3.65
CA VAL A 59 7.05 4.24 3.60
C VAL A 59 7.75 5.19 2.65
N ALA A 60 7.02 5.68 1.64
CA ALA A 60 7.52 6.60 0.64
C ALA A 60 6.85 7.98 0.74
N GLY A 61 7.61 9.00 0.33
CA GLY A 61 7.11 10.36 0.18
C GLY A 61 6.38 10.88 1.43
N PRO A 62 5.20 11.52 1.28
CA PRO A 62 4.42 12.09 2.38
C PRO A 62 3.56 11.07 3.16
N GLY A 63 3.62 9.77 2.83
CA GLY A 63 2.84 8.74 3.53
C GLY A 63 2.33 7.60 2.65
N SER A 64 2.85 7.42 1.43
CA SER A 64 2.53 6.20 0.67
C SER A 64 3.16 4.99 1.35
N VAL A 65 2.47 3.85 1.34
CA VAL A 65 3.03 2.57 1.78
C VAL A 65 3.23 1.69 0.56
N ASP A 66 4.47 1.31 0.32
CA ASP A 66 4.90 0.48 -0.81
C ASP A 66 5.11 -0.94 -0.31
N PHE A 67 4.58 -1.92 -1.04
CA PHE A 67 4.64 -3.34 -0.69
C PHE A 67 5.30 -4.10 -1.81
N ARG A 68 6.32 -4.87 -1.46
CA ARG A 68 7.02 -5.77 -2.37
C ARG A 68 6.70 -7.20 -1.97
N LEU A 69 6.12 -7.97 -2.88
CA LEU A 69 5.72 -9.35 -2.65
C LEU A 69 6.94 -10.26 -2.70
N THR A 70 6.91 -11.35 -1.93
CA THR A 70 7.94 -12.39 -2.04
C THR A 70 7.86 -13.10 -3.39
N ASN A 71 9.00 -13.60 -3.87
CA ASN A 71 9.07 -14.41 -5.11
C ASN A 71 8.21 -15.69 -5.08
N ALA A 72 7.88 -16.20 -3.89
CA ALA A 72 6.98 -17.34 -3.73
C ALA A 72 5.51 -16.99 -4.02
N THR A 73 5.19 -15.69 -4.11
CA THR A 73 3.83 -15.22 -4.35
C THR A 73 3.52 -15.31 -5.84
N PRO A 74 2.56 -16.16 -6.27
CA PRO A 74 2.26 -16.37 -7.70
C PRO A 74 1.76 -15.09 -8.40
N TRP A 75 1.24 -14.13 -7.63
CA TRP A 75 0.77 -12.84 -8.12
C TRP A 75 1.89 -11.87 -8.50
N ARG A 76 3.12 -12.05 -7.99
CA ARG A 76 4.29 -11.22 -8.34
C ARG A 76 4.72 -11.40 -9.80
N GLN A 77 4.43 -12.57 -10.36
CA GLN A 77 4.77 -12.95 -11.74
C GLN A 77 3.65 -12.64 -12.73
N ALA A 78 2.51 -12.10 -12.29
CA ALA A 78 1.42 -11.79 -13.20
C ALA A 78 1.86 -10.62 -14.12
N PRO A 79 2.12 -10.88 -15.41
CA PRO A 79 2.34 -9.81 -16.35
C PRO A 79 1.03 -9.02 -16.46
N SER A 80 1.12 -7.81 -16.97
CA SER A 80 0.07 -6.82 -17.31
C SER A 80 -1.26 -7.31 -17.94
N LEU A 81 -1.46 -8.62 -18.13
CA LEU A 81 -2.63 -9.31 -18.67
C LEU A 81 -3.93 -9.20 -17.85
N LEU A 82 -3.89 -8.72 -16.60
CA LEU A 82 -5.11 -8.52 -15.78
C LEU A 82 -5.46 -7.05 -15.52
N ILE A 83 -4.76 -6.10 -16.14
CA ILE A 83 -5.13 -4.69 -16.05
C ILE A 83 -6.29 -4.46 -17.02
N ARG A 84 -7.53 -4.70 -16.58
CA ARG A 84 -8.70 -4.08 -17.20
C ARG A 84 -8.62 -2.59 -16.91
N ARG A 85 -7.91 -1.83 -17.76
CA ARG A 85 -8.02 -0.36 -17.77
C ARG A 85 -9.50 -0.05 -18.01
N SER A 86 -10.15 0.62 -17.06
CA SER A 86 -11.45 1.24 -17.35
C SER A 86 -11.28 2.20 -18.53
N PRO A 87 -12.15 2.15 -19.56
CA PRO A 87 -12.15 3.16 -20.60
C PRO A 87 -12.61 4.52 -20.01
N PRO A 88 -12.30 5.65 -20.69
CA PRO A 88 -12.51 7.00 -20.18
C PRO A 88 -13.97 7.32 -19.85
#